data_AF-A0A844MA90-F1
#
_entry.id   AF-A0A844MA90-F1
#
_cell.length_a   1.000
_cell.length_b   1.000
_cell.length_c   1.000
_cell.angle_alpha   90.00
_cell.angle_beta   90.00
_cell.angle_gamma   90.00
#
_symmetry.space_group_name_H-M   'P 1'
#
loop_
_entity.id
_entity.type
_entity.pdbx_description
1 polymer ?
#
loop_
_entity_poly.entity_id
_entity_poly.type
_entity_poly.pdbx_seq_one_letter_code
_entity_poly.pdbx_strand_id
1 'polypeptide(L)'
;MRREDVINLLAFIDWLLTLPQDLEQEYWQEVEQLEAQHRMQYITSFERRGIQKGLQKGISLGLKLKFGEAGQNLLPEIEAIQDVSLLETILKALESVSTLEELRQVYQNHN
;
A
#
# COMPACT_ATOMS: atom_id res chain seq x y z
N MET A 1 8.80 22.99 13.98
CA MET A 1 9.62 21.82 14.35
C MET A 1 10.68 21.61 13.28
N ARG A 2 11.90 21.21 13.62
CA ARG A 2 12.93 20.83 12.64
C ARG A 2 12.71 19.36 12.24
N ARG A 3 13.17 18.97 11.04
CA ARG A 3 13.02 17.60 10.52
C ARG A 3 13.58 16.54 11.49
N GLU A 4 14.67 16.84 12.17
CA GLU A 4 15.26 15.98 13.20
C GLU A 4 14.34 15.79 14.41
N ASP A 5 13.64 16.84 14.85
CA ASP A 5 12.73 16.74 16.01
C ASP A 5 11.55 15.79 15.69
N VAL A 6 11.07 15.80 14.44
CA VAL A 6 10.01 14.88 13.97
C VAL A 6 10.51 13.45 13.86
N ILE A 7 11.72 13.23 13.33
CA ILE A 7 12.31 11.90 13.21
C ILE A 7 12.60 11.31 14.59
N ASN A 8 13.14 12.10 15.52
CA ASN A 8 13.43 11.66 16.88
C ASN A 8 12.15 11.33 17.65
N LEU A 9 11.08 12.11 17.46
CA LEU A 9 9.78 11.82 18.04
C LEU A 9 9.19 10.53 17.46
N LEU A 10 9.29 10.31 16.16
CA LEU A 10 8.83 9.06 15.53
C LEU A 10 9.65 7.86 16.01
N ALA A 11 10.97 7.96 16.10
CA ALA A 11 11.82 6.90 16.62
C ALA A 11 11.53 6.60 18.09
N PHE A 12 11.21 7.62 18.89
CA PHE A 12 10.79 7.47 20.27
C PHE A 12 9.42 6.80 20.39
N ILE A 13 8.47 7.18 19.53
CA ILE A 13 7.17 6.52 19.43
C ILE A 13 7.34 5.08 18.97
N ASP A 14 8.13 4.80 17.94
CA ASP A 14 8.42 3.44 17.46
C ASP A 14 9.05 2.59 18.58
N TRP A 15 9.94 3.16 19.38
CA TRP A 15 10.52 2.49 20.55
C TRP A 15 9.51 2.25 21.68
N LEU A 16 8.60 3.20 21.93
CA LEU A 16 7.49 3.02 22.88
C LEU A 16 6.45 2.01 22.37
N LEU A 17 6.29 1.89 21.05
CA LEU A 17 5.40 0.94 20.38
C LEU A 17 6.06 -0.44 20.19
N THR A 18 7.35 -0.59 20.48
CA THR A 18 8.01 -1.90 20.48
C THR A 18 7.57 -2.66 21.73
N LEU A 19 6.50 -3.44 21.60
CA LEU A 19 6.04 -4.32 22.67
C LEU A 19 7.11 -5.39 22.94
N PRO A 20 7.39 -5.72 24.22
CA PRO A 20 8.06 -6.97 24.58
C PRO A 20 7.35 -8.14 23.88
N GLN A 21 8.12 -9.11 23.38
CA GLN A 21 7.64 -10.19 22.51
C GLN A 21 6.37 -10.88 23.04
N ASP A 22 6.28 -11.08 24.35
CA ASP A 22 5.14 -11.73 25.00
C ASP A 22 3.84 -10.90 24.87
N LEU A 23 3.94 -9.58 25.02
CA LEU A 23 2.81 -8.66 24.91
C LEU A 23 2.45 -8.38 23.44
N GLU A 24 3.44 -8.40 22.54
CA GLU A 24 3.18 -8.34 21.10
C GLU A 24 2.35 -9.55 20.66
N GLN A 25 2.69 -10.74 21.16
CA GLN A 25 1.98 -11.96 20.86
C GLN A 25 0.55 -11.96 21.42
N GLU A 26 0.35 -11.45 22.64
CA GLU A 26 -0.97 -11.26 23.25
C GLU A 26 -1.81 -10.25 22.45
N TYR A 27 -1.22 -9.12 22.05
CA TYR A 27 -1.85 -8.12 21.20
C TYR A 27 -2.32 -8.70 19.86
N TRP A 28 -1.47 -9.47 19.16
CA TRP A 28 -1.86 -10.09 17.89
C TRP A 28 -2.99 -11.11 18.05
N GLN A 29 -3.00 -11.86 19.16
CA GLN A 29 -4.10 -12.78 19.47
C GLN A 29 -5.43 -12.04 19.72
N GLU A 30 -5.41 -10.91 20.42
CA GLU A 30 -6.60 -10.08 20.62
C GLU A 30 -7.09 -9.46 19.32
N VAL A 31 -6.17 -8.96 18.48
CA VAL A 31 -6.50 -8.44 17.15
C VAL A 31 -7.15 -9.53 16.30
N GLU A 32 -6.56 -10.73 16.19
CA GLU A 32 -7.13 -11.85 15.43
C GLU A 32 -8.55 -12.22 15.92
N GLN A 33 -8.76 -12.23 17.25
CA GLN A 33 -10.09 -12.50 17.81
C GLN A 33 -11.10 -11.40 17.46
N LEU A 34 -10.71 -10.13 17.51
CA LEU A 34 -11.54 -9.00 17.11
C LEU A 34 -11.86 -9.04 15.61
N GLU A 35 -10.88 -9.36 14.76
CA GLU A 35 -11.06 -9.50 13.32
C GLU A 35 -12.05 -10.63 12.99
N ALA A 36 -11.93 -11.77 13.67
CA ALA A 36 -12.82 -12.91 13.50
C ALA A 36 -14.25 -12.61 13.97
N GLN A 37 -14.41 -11.91 15.08
CA GLN A 37 -15.71 -11.52 15.65
C GLN A 37 -16.43 -10.49 14.77
N HIS A 38 -15.71 -9.51 14.23
CA HIS A 38 -16.28 -8.43 13.43
C HIS A 38 -16.19 -8.65 11.91
N ARG A 39 -15.59 -9.77 11.46
CA ARG A 39 -15.32 -10.09 10.04
C ARG A 39 -14.63 -8.95 9.30
N MET A 40 -13.68 -8.29 9.95
CA MET A 40 -12.95 -7.17 9.37
C MET A 40 -11.46 -7.33 9.64
N GLN A 41 -10.64 -7.25 8.60
CA GLN A 41 -9.19 -7.22 8.75
C GLN A 41 -8.77 -5.80 9.16
N TYR A 42 -8.28 -5.62 10.38
CA TYR A 42 -7.80 -4.34 10.88
C TYR A 42 -6.41 -4.07 10.34
N ILE A 43 -6.35 -3.41 9.18
CA ILE A 43 -5.11 -2.83 8.68
C ILE A 43 -4.98 -1.42 9.27
N THR A 44 -3.94 -1.20 10.07
CA THR A 44 -3.64 0.12 10.64
C THR A 44 -3.46 1.16 9.51
N SER A 45 -3.67 2.43 9.82
CA SER A 45 -3.42 3.51 8.85
C SER A 45 -1.98 3.53 8.32
N PHE A 46 -1.02 3.08 9.13
CA PHE A 46 0.39 3.00 8.75
C PHE A 46 0.66 1.83 7.79
N GLU A 47 0.15 0.64 8.10
CA GLU A 47 0.26 -0.52 7.21
C GLU A 47 -0.42 -0.28 5.88
N ARG A 48 -1.63 0.30 5.90
CA ARG A 48 -2.37 0.66 4.67
C ARG A 48 -1.56 1.58 3.78
N ARG A 49 -0.95 2.61 4.38
CA ARG A 49 -0.08 3.56 3.66
C ARG A 49 1.21 2.90 3.18
N GLY A 50 1.76 1.95 3.94
CA GLY A 50 2.92 1.15 3.56
C GLY A 50 2.62 0.29 2.33
N ILE A 51 1.53 -0.47 2.37
CA ILE A 51 1.04 -1.32 1.28
C ILE A 51 0.76 -0.47 0.03
N GLN A 52 0.04 0.65 0.18
CA GLN A 52 -0.25 1.57 -0.92
C GLN A 52 1.05 2.03 -1.62
N LYS A 53 2.05 2.50 -0.86
CA LYS A 53 3.34 2.93 -1.42
C LYS A 53 4.09 1.78 -2.08
N GLY A 54 4.03 0.58 -1.50
CA GLY A 54 4.63 -0.63 -2.06
C GLY A 54 4.03 -0.98 -3.42
N LEU A 55 2.70 -1.01 -3.51
CA LEU A 55 1.97 -1.28 -4.74
C LEU A 55 2.24 -0.23 -5.81
N GLN A 56 2.18 1.07 -5.48
CA GLN A 56 2.48 2.15 -6.42
C GLN A 56 3.90 2.03 -7.00
N LYS A 57 4.90 1.69 -6.17
CA LYS A 57 6.28 1.42 -6.64
C LYS A 57 6.35 0.19 -7.54
N GLY A 58 5.65 -0.89 -7.18
CA GLY A 58 5.58 -2.11 -7.98
C GLY A 58 4.96 -1.86 -9.37
N ILE A 59 3.84 -1.15 -9.41
CA ILE A 59 3.16 -0.74 -10.65
C ILE A 59 4.08 0.15 -11.50
N SER A 60 4.75 1.13 -10.88
CA SER A 60 5.69 2.00 -11.57
C SER A 60 6.84 1.23 -12.24
N LEU A 61 7.42 0.27 -11.50
CA LEU A 61 8.46 -0.60 -12.05
C LEU A 61 7.91 -1.49 -13.17
N GLY A 62 6.74 -2.10 -12.99
CA GLY A 62 6.09 -2.94 -14.01
C GLY A 62 5.78 -2.18 -15.29
N LEU A 63 5.24 -0.96 -15.17
CA LEU A 63 4.99 -0.06 -16.29
C LEU A 63 6.26 0.28 -17.06
N LYS A 64 7.34 0.62 -16.34
CA LYS A 64 8.63 0.93 -16.96
C LYS A 64 9.21 -0.28 -17.68
N LEU A 65 9.15 -1.47 -17.08
CA LEU A 65 9.67 -2.70 -17.67
C LEU A 65 8.87 -3.13 -18.91
N LYS A 66 7.54 -2.97 -18.89
CA LYS A 66 6.67 -3.47 -19.96
C LYS A 66 6.47 -2.47 -21.10
N PHE A 67 6.38 -1.18 -20.78
CA PHE A 67 6.01 -0.13 -21.74
C PHE A 67 7.07 0.98 -21.88
N GLY A 68 8.20 0.87 -21.17
CA GLY A 68 9.29 1.84 -21.24
C GLY A 68 8.87 3.23 -20.77
N GLU A 69 9.30 4.28 -21.49
CA GLU A 69 8.93 5.65 -21.17
C GLU A 69 7.44 5.94 -21.36
N ALA A 70 6.77 5.27 -22.30
CA ALA A 70 5.34 5.48 -22.52
C ALA A 70 4.51 5.13 -21.27
N GLY A 71 4.96 4.14 -20.48
CA GLY A 71 4.34 3.77 -19.21
C GLY A 71 4.46 4.83 -18.11
N GLN A 72 5.45 5.73 -18.20
CA GLN A 72 5.63 6.80 -17.22
C GLN A 72 4.48 7.82 -17.25
N ASN A 73 3.80 7.96 -18.39
CA ASN A 73 2.68 8.87 -18.55
C ASN A 73 1.48 8.51 -17.64
N LEU A 74 1.39 7.26 -17.19
CA LEU A 74 0.34 6.81 -16.28
C LEU A 74 0.70 6.98 -14.80
N LEU A 75 1.96 7.28 -14.46
CA LEU A 75 2.39 7.37 -13.06
C LEU A 75 1.60 8.42 -12.24
N PRO A 76 1.31 9.62 -12.75
CA PRO A 76 0.51 10.59 -12.00
C PRO A 76 -0.90 10.07 -11.66
N GLU A 77 -1.51 9.30 -12.57
CA GLU A 77 -2.82 8.68 -12.34
C GLU A 77 -2.71 7.59 -11.27
N ILE A 78 -1.70 6.72 -11.35
CA ILE A 78 -1.47 5.65 -10.36
C ILE A 78 -1.15 6.20 -8.96
N GLU A 79 -0.37 7.27 -8.87
CA GLU A 79 0.00 7.90 -7.60
C GLU A 79 -1.20 8.57 -6.90
N ALA A 80 -2.19 9.02 -7.68
CA ALA A 80 -3.43 9.60 -7.15
C ALA A 80 -4.38 8.55 -6.55
N ILE A 81 -4.25 7.28 -6.91
CA ILE A 81 -5.10 6.19 -6.39
C ILE A 81 -4.71 5.87 -4.95
N GLN A 82 -5.69 5.98 -4.05
CA GLN A 82 -5.56 5.65 -2.63
C GLN A 82 -6.16 4.28 -2.27
N ASP A 83 -7.02 3.74 -3.13
CA ASP A 83 -7.63 2.43 -2.94
C ASP A 83 -6.60 1.31 -3.18
N VAL A 84 -6.24 0.62 -2.10
CA VAL A 84 -5.29 -0.50 -2.11
C VAL A 84 -5.80 -1.66 -2.95
N SER A 85 -7.09 -1.99 -2.89
CA SER A 85 -7.68 -3.10 -3.64
C SER A 85 -7.67 -2.80 -5.14
N LEU A 86 -7.89 -1.55 -5.53
CA LEU A 86 -7.76 -1.13 -6.92
C LEU A 86 -6.30 -1.20 -7.38
N LEU A 87 -5.35 -0.74 -6.57
CA LEU A 87 -3.92 -0.85 -6.89
C LEU A 87 -3.47 -2.31 -7.07
N GLU A 88 -3.94 -3.24 -6.24
CA GLU A 88 -3.68 -4.68 -6.42
C GLU A 88 -4.25 -5.21 -7.74
N THR A 89 -5.45 -4.77 -8.10
CA THR A 89 -6.10 -5.14 -9.37
C THR A 89 -5.28 -4.66 -10.56
N ILE A 90 -4.80 -3.41 -10.53
CA ILE A 90 -3.92 -2.85 -11.57
C ILE A 90 -2.61 -3.64 -11.66
N LEU A 91 -1.99 -3.94 -10.50
CA LEU A 91 -0.73 -4.69 -10.45
C LEU A 91 -0.87 -6.08 -11.07
N LYS A 92 -1.96 -6.79 -10.77
CA LYS A 92 -2.26 -8.09 -11.40
C LYS A 92 -2.54 -7.96 -12.89
N ALA A 93 -3.30 -6.94 -13.29
CA ALA A 93 -3.61 -6.70 -14.70
C ALA A 93 -2.36 -6.45 -15.56
N LEU A 94 -1.31 -5.83 -14.99
CA LEU A 94 -0.03 -5.60 -15.68
C LEU A 94 0.61 -6.88 -16.25
N GLU A 95 0.34 -8.04 -15.66
CA GLU A 95 0.86 -9.32 -16.15
C GLU A 95 0.29 -9.65 -17.55
N SER A 96 -1.00 -9.41 -17.76
CA SER A 96 -1.72 -9.84 -18.97
C SER A 96 -1.97 -8.73 -20.00
N VAL A 97 -2.12 -7.46 -19.58
CA VAL A 97 -2.45 -6.37 -20.53
C VAL A 97 -1.35 -6.20 -21.56
N SER A 98 -1.71 -5.90 -22.81
CA SER A 98 -0.74 -5.70 -23.90
C SER A 98 -0.56 -4.23 -24.26
N THR A 99 -1.48 -3.36 -23.82
CA THR A 99 -1.44 -1.93 -24.12
C THR A 99 -1.69 -1.07 -22.87
N LEU A 100 -1.25 0.19 -22.91
CA LEU A 100 -1.49 1.16 -21.83
C LEU A 100 -2.97 1.52 -21.70
N GLU A 101 -3.71 1.51 -22.80
CA GLU A 101 -5.14 1.81 -22.80
C GLU A 101 -5.93 0.70 -22.10
N GLU A 102 -5.63 -0.57 -22.37
CA GLU A 102 -6.21 -1.70 -21.64
C GLU A 102 -6.00 -1.58 -20.13
N LEU A 103 -4.80 -1.16 -19.71
CA LEU A 103 -4.51 -0.94 -18.29
C LEU A 103 -5.32 0.22 -17.73
N ARG A 104 -5.47 1.32 -18.48
CA ARG A 104 -6.25 2.49 -18.06
C ARG A 104 -7.73 2.16 -17.85
N GLN A 105 -8.29 1.30 -18.69
CA GLN A 105 -9.67 0.82 -18.55
C GLN A 105 -9.92 0.10 -17.22
N VAL A 106 -8.91 -0.55 -16.62
CA VAL A 106 -9.08 -1.28 -15.35
C VAL A 106 -9.53 -0.36 -14.22
N TYR A 107 -8.95 0.84 -14.13
CA TYR A 107 -9.25 1.78 -13.04
C TYR A 107 -10.23 2.89 -13.43
N GLN A 108 -10.44 3.17 -14.72
CA GLN A 108 -11.50 4.08 -15.14
C GLN A 108 -12.89 3.47 -15.03
N ASN A 109 -13.03 2.15 -15.20
CA ASN A 109 -14.31 1.45 -15.05
C ASN A 109 -14.69 1.14 -13.59
N HIS A 110 -13.82 1.50 -12.63
CA HIS A 110 -14.02 1.32 -11.19
C HIS A 110 -14.55 2.59 -10.48
N ASN A 111 -15.01 3.58 -11.24
CA ASN A 111 -15.53 4.86 -10.75
C ASN A 111 -17.05 4.97 -10.94
#